data_AF-A0A5Q0M8T4-F1
#
_entry.id   AF-A0A5Q0M8T4-F1
#
_cell.length_a   1.000
_cell.length_b   1.000
_cell.length_c   1.000
_cell.angle_alpha   90.00
_cell.angle_beta   90.00
_cell.angle_gamma   90.00
#
_symmetry.space_group_name_H-M   'P 1'
#
loop_
_entity.id
_entity.type
_entity.pdbx_description
1 polymer ?
#
loop_
_entity_poly.entity_id
_entity_poly.type
_entity_poly.pdbx_seq_one_letter_code
_entity_poly.pdbx_strand_id
1 'polypeptide(L)'
;MMLKTFGWLLVLLLACIAGFIGTAAAMIAGAAWAFGLLIAVWGLFLLAEVLHRVPLRDVAWALGVGYGLGVIRWLDVPVEAGSGTQWLMLGVDLLVLVFFGLIAPAVLGLIAQRLAPRPELPAEKPASPEQLRRWGPKD
;
A
#
# COMPACT_ATOMS: atom_id res chain seq x y z
N MET A 1 -48.11 31.21 15.59
CA MET A 1 -47.04 31.18 14.56
C MET A 1 -45.67 30.77 15.12
N MET A 2 -45.32 31.07 16.37
CA MET A 2 -44.01 30.68 16.95
C MET A 2 -43.78 29.16 17.05
N LEU A 3 -44.74 28.38 17.57
CA LEU A 3 -44.58 26.92 17.77
C LEU A 3 -44.26 26.13 16.49
N LYS A 4 -44.92 26.47 15.37
CA LYS A 4 -44.66 25.85 14.06
C LYS A 4 -43.26 26.19 13.55
N THR A 5 -42.83 27.44 13.72
CA THR A 5 -41.48 27.90 13.35
C THR A 5 -40.42 27.23 14.22
N PHE A 6 -40.66 27.11 15.52
CA PHE A 6 -39.76 26.43 16.46
C PHE A 6 -39.65 24.93 16.17
N GLY A 7 -40.76 24.28 15.81
CA GLY A 7 -40.76 22.89 15.35
C GLY A 7 -39.91 22.69 14.09
N TRP A 8 -40.03 23.58 13.10
CA TRP A 8 -39.18 23.53 11.89
C TRP A 8 -37.71 23.80 12.18
N LEU A 9 -37.39 24.74 13.08
CA LEU A 9 -36.01 24.99 13.51
C LEU A 9 -35.41 23.77 14.22
N LEU A 10 -36.20 23.07 15.05
CA LEU A 10 -35.77 21.83 15.68
C LEU A 10 -35.49 20.74 14.64
N VAL A 11 -36.38 20.58 13.66
CA VAL A 11 -36.18 19.62 12.55
C VAL A 11 -34.92 19.96 11.75
N LEU A 12 -34.70 21.23 11.42
CA LEU A 12 -33.49 21.69 10.71
C LEU A 12 -32.23 21.44 11.54
N LEU A 13 -32.27 21.72 12.84
CA LEU A 13 -31.15 21.45 13.74
C LEU A 13 -30.82 19.96 13.79
N LEU A 14 -31.83 19.10 13.95
CA LEU A 14 -31.65 17.64 13.94
C LEU A 14 -31.14 17.14 12.59
N ALA A 15 -31.62 17.69 11.48
CA ALA A 15 -31.12 17.36 10.14
C ALA A 15 -29.66 17.77 9.96
N CYS A 16 -29.27 18.96 10.43
CA CYS A 16 -27.87 19.41 10.43
C CYS A 16 -26.99 18.50 11.27
N ILE A 17 -27.43 18.10 12.47
CA ILE A 17 -26.69 17.17 13.34
C ILE A 17 -26.56 15.80 12.67
N ALA A 18 -27.65 15.26 12.12
CA ALA A 18 -27.62 13.97 11.42
C ALA A 18 -26.70 14.01 10.20
N GLY A 19 -26.76 15.09 9.41
CA GLY A 19 -25.87 15.30 8.27
C GLY A 19 -24.40 15.41 8.67
N PHE A 20 -24.11 16.14 9.75
CA PHE A 20 -22.76 16.25 10.30
C PHE A 20 -22.22 14.91 10.77
N ILE A 21 -23.00 14.18 11.59
CA ILE A 21 -22.61 12.85 12.09
C ILE A 21 -22.43 11.87 10.93
N GLY A 22 -23.36 11.86 9.96
CA GLY A 22 -23.28 11.02 8.78
C GLY A 22 -22.01 11.30 7.96
N THR A 23 -21.68 12.58 7.76
CA THR A 23 -20.45 12.99 7.06
C THR A 23 -19.20 12.56 7.82
N ALA A 24 -19.16 12.79 9.14
CA ALA A 24 -18.04 12.38 9.98
C ALA A 24 -17.84 10.85 9.95
N ALA A 25 -18.93 10.08 10.06
CA ALA A 25 -18.89 8.63 9.97
C ALA A 25 -18.40 8.14 8.60
N ALA A 26 -18.86 8.75 7.52
CA ALA A 26 -18.42 8.43 6.16
C ALA A 26 -16.91 8.71 5.97
N MET A 27 -16.41 9.83 6.51
CA MET A 27 -14.98 10.16 6.46
C MET A 27 -14.13 9.16 7.24
N ILE A 28 -14.56 8.78 8.45
CA ILE A 28 -13.86 7.78 9.28
C ILE A 28 -13.86 6.42 8.58
N ALA A 29 -15.01 5.98 8.07
CA ALA A 29 -15.13 4.71 7.36
C ALA A 29 -14.29 4.70 6.07
N GLY A 30 -14.30 5.80 5.31
CA GLY A 30 -13.48 5.96 4.11
C GLY A 30 -11.98 5.93 4.42
N ALA A 31 -11.54 6.63 5.48
CA ALA A 31 -10.15 6.58 5.92
C ALA A 31 -9.76 5.17 6.38
N ALA A 32 -10.59 4.53 7.21
CA ALA A 32 -10.36 3.16 7.66
C ALA A 32 -10.25 2.18 6.48
N TRP A 33 -11.09 2.34 5.47
CA TRP A 33 -11.04 1.54 4.24
C TRP A 33 -9.75 1.77 3.45
N ALA A 34 -9.34 3.02 3.26
CA ALA A 34 -8.11 3.38 2.57
C ALA A 34 -6.88 2.78 3.27
N PHE A 35 -6.75 2.99 4.58
CA PHE A 35 -5.67 2.40 5.37
C PHE A 35 -5.72 0.87 5.40
N GLY A 36 -6.91 0.28 5.51
CA GLY A 36 -7.10 -1.16 5.48
C GLY A 36 -6.61 -1.79 4.17
N LEU A 37 -6.99 -1.20 3.03
CA LEU A 37 -6.50 -1.63 1.72
C LEU A 37 -4.99 -1.46 1.59
N LEU A 38 -4.45 -0.34 2.06
CA LEU A 38 -3.01 -0.09 2.04
C LEU A 38 -2.24 -1.17 2.82
N ILE A 39 -2.69 -1.45 4.05
CA ILE A 39 -2.13 -2.50 4.90
C ILE A 39 -2.24 -3.86 4.21
N ALA A 40 -3.38 -4.17 3.58
CA ALA A 40 -3.57 -5.44 2.89
C ALA A 40 -2.61 -5.60 1.70
N VAL A 41 -2.50 -4.59 0.83
CA VAL A 41 -1.64 -4.64 -0.36
C VAL A 41 -0.17 -4.74 0.03
N TRP A 42 0.27 -3.91 0.99
CA TRP A 42 1.67 -3.87 1.40
C TRP A 42 2.05 -5.05 2.30
N GLY A 43 1.13 -5.51 3.13
CA GLY A 43 1.29 -6.75 3.89
C GLY A 43 1.41 -7.96 2.96
N LEU A 44 0.61 -8.02 1.89
CA LEU A 44 0.72 -9.06 0.87
C LEU A 44 2.06 -8.98 0.14
N PHE A 45 2.52 -7.78 -0.24
CA PHE A 45 3.84 -7.59 -0.85
C PHE A 45 4.95 -8.09 0.08
N LEU A 46 4.94 -7.66 1.34
CA LEU A 46 5.93 -8.05 2.34
C LEU A 46 5.93 -9.57 2.56
N LEU A 47 4.75 -10.17 2.70
CA LEU A 47 4.59 -11.62 2.84
C LEU A 47 5.11 -12.36 1.62
N ALA A 48 4.80 -11.87 0.42
CA ALA A 48 5.28 -12.45 -0.83
C ALA A 48 6.81 -12.39 -0.95
N GLU A 49 7.43 -11.28 -0.53
CA GLU A 49 8.89 -11.15 -0.47
C GLU A 49 9.52 -12.12 0.54
N VAL A 50 8.99 -12.19 1.77
CA VAL A 50 9.49 -13.11 2.81
C VAL A 50 9.39 -14.58 2.38
N LEU A 51 8.33 -14.94 1.66
CA LEU A 51 8.12 -16.29 1.14
C LEU A 51 8.74 -16.53 -0.25
N HIS A 52 9.48 -15.55 -0.79
CA HIS A 52 10.08 -15.58 -2.12
C HIS A 52 9.09 -15.93 -3.26
N ARG A 53 7.83 -15.49 -3.14
CA ARG A 53 6.76 -15.71 -4.13
C ARG A 53 6.71 -14.55 -5.13
N VAL A 54 7.63 -14.61 -6.12
CA VAL A 54 7.79 -13.55 -7.15
C VAL A 54 6.48 -13.15 -7.84
N PRO A 55 5.61 -14.06 -8.33
CA PRO A 55 4.39 -13.64 -9.03
C PRO A 55 3.42 -12.87 -8.12
N LEU A 56 3.31 -13.28 -6.85
CA LEU A 56 2.42 -12.65 -5.89
C LEU A 56 2.92 -11.26 -5.49
N ARG A 57 4.24 -11.12 -5.38
CA ARG A 57 4.89 -9.84 -5.13
C ARG A 57 4.60 -8.86 -6.27
N ASP A 58 4.77 -9.29 -7.52
CA ASP A 58 4.60 -8.40 -8.67
C ASP A 58 3.14 -7.96 -8.82
N VAL A 59 2.17 -8.84 -8.49
CA VAL A 59 0.75 -8.45 -8.38
C VAL A 59 0.52 -7.45 -7.25
N ALA A 60 1.07 -7.70 -6.06
CA ALA A 60 0.93 -6.78 -4.93
C ALA A 60 1.58 -5.42 -5.21
N TRP A 61 2.69 -5.41 -5.93
CA TRP A 61 3.34 -4.20 -6.42
C TRP A 61 2.43 -3.42 -7.38
N ALA A 62 1.86 -4.09 -8.39
CA ALA A 62 0.95 -3.47 -9.33
C ALA A 62 -0.30 -2.90 -8.64
N LEU A 63 -0.84 -3.62 -7.64
CA LEU A 63 -1.93 -3.12 -6.79
C LEU A 63 -1.50 -1.89 -5.97
N GLY A 64 -0.26 -1.85 -5.49
CA GLY A 64 0.31 -0.69 -4.79
C GLY A 64 0.42 0.54 -5.68
N VAL A 65 0.88 0.37 -6.93
CA VAL A 65 0.89 1.44 -7.94
C VAL A 65 -0.54 1.90 -8.27
N GLY A 66 -1.46 0.95 -8.45
CA GLY A 66 -2.89 1.25 -8.65
C GLY A 66 -3.51 2.03 -7.50
N TYR A 67 -3.14 1.70 -6.25
CA TYR A 67 -3.54 2.46 -5.08
C TYR A 67 -2.97 3.89 -5.12
N GLY A 68 -1.70 4.06 -5.51
CA GLY A 68 -1.08 5.38 -5.72
C GLY A 68 -1.80 6.24 -6.76
N LEU A 69 -2.26 5.65 -7.87
CA LEU A 69 -3.12 6.34 -8.85
C LEU A 69 -4.47 6.77 -8.25
N GLY A 70 -5.05 5.94 -7.38
CA GLY A 70 -6.22 6.29 -6.60
C GLY A 70 -5.98 7.49 -5.68
N VAL A 71 -4.81 7.54 -5.02
CA VAL A 71 -4.41 8.66 -4.16
C VAL A 71 -4.26 9.95 -4.97
N ILE A 72 -3.64 9.90 -6.16
CA ILE A 72 -3.56 11.05 -7.07
C ILE A 72 -4.95 11.60 -7.35
N ARG A 73 -5.88 10.73 -7.76
CA ARG A 73 -7.27 11.14 -8.05
C ARG A 73 -7.97 11.73 -6.83
N TRP A 74 -7.65 11.27 -5.63
CA TRP A 74 -8.23 11.80 -4.40
C TRP A 74 -7.65 13.16 -4.01
N LEU A 75 -6.39 13.40 -4.34
CA LEU A 75 -5.70 14.69 -4.15
C LEU A 75 -5.94 15.67 -5.30
N ASP A 76 -6.61 15.25 -6.37
CA ASP A 76 -6.86 16.08 -7.53
C ASP A 76 -7.74 17.28 -7.15
N VAL A 77 -7.17 18.47 -7.26
CA VAL A 77 -7.83 19.75 -7.00
C VAL A 77 -7.99 20.45 -8.34
N PRO A 78 -9.15 21.08 -8.64
CA PRO A 78 -9.29 21.85 -9.87
C PRO A 78 -8.26 22.99 -9.90
N VAL A 79 -7.30 22.91 -10.82
CA VAL A 79 -6.27 23.93 -11.04
C VAL A 79 -6.41 24.49 -12.46
N GLU A 80 -6.22 25.81 -12.60
CA GLU A 80 -6.21 26.47 -13.90
C GLU A 80 -5.05 25.96 -14.77
N ALA A 81 -5.39 25.58 -15.99
CA ALA A 81 -4.42 25.11 -16.97
C ALA A 81 -3.44 26.23 -17.37
N GLY A 82 -2.15 25.92 -17.40
CA GLY A 82 -1.05 26.85 -17.68
C GLY A 82 -0.55 27.61 -16.45
N SER A 83 -1.17 27.44 -15.28
CA SER A 83 -0.71 28.07 -14.04
C SER A 83 0.54 27.40 -13.48
N GLY A 84 1.35 28.15 -12.72
CA GLY A 84 2.48 27.59 -11.97
C GLY A 84 2.06 26.49 -10.99
N THR A 85 0.83 26.58 -10.47
CA THR A 85 0.22 25.58 -9.57
C THR A 85 0.01 24.23 -10.27
N GLN A 86 -0.25 24.20 -11.58
CA GLN A 86 -0.39 22.96 -12.33
C GLN A 86 0.92 22.15 -12.31
N TRP A 87 2.07 22.81 -12.46
CA TRP A 87 3.38 22.15 -12.40
C TRP A 87 3.69 21.58 -11.02
N LEU A 88 3.25 22.26 -9.96
CA LEU A 88 3.37 21.75 -8.60
C LEU A 88 2.52 20.50 -8.40
N MET A 89 1.28 20.48 -8.89
CA MET A 89 0.41 19.30 -8.80
C MET A 89 0.98 18.11 -9.58
N LEU A 90 1.48 18.32 -10.80
CA LEU A 90 2.19 17.27 -11.55
C LEU A 90 3.42 16.74 -10.79
N GLY A 91 4.15 17.62 -10.10
CA GLY A 91 5.26 17.22 -9.23
C GLY A 91 4.81 16.37 -8.03
N VAL A 92 3.67 16.72 -7.41
CA VAL A 92 3.06 15.92 -6.33
C VAL A 92 2.62 14.55 -6.85
N ASP A 93 1.97 14.49 -8.01
CA ASP A 93 1.53 13.23 -8.62
C ASP A 93 2.71 12.32 -8.92
N LEU A 94 3.78 12.88 -9.50
CA LEU A 94 5.02 12.15 -9.74
C LEU A 94 5.62 11.63 -8.43
N LEU A 95 5.64 12.46 -7.37
CA LEU A 95 6.15 12.06 -6.07
C LEU A 95 5.34 10.91 -5.47
N VAL A 96 4.01 10.94 -5.60
CA VAL A 96 3.13 9.85 -5.17
C VAL A 96 3.46 8.56 -5.93
N LEU A 97 3.61 8.62 -7.25
CA LEU A 97 3.97 7.45 -8.06
C LEU A 97 5.34 6.89 -7.70
N VAL A 98 6.34 7.76 -7.52
CA VAL A 98 7.69 7.36 -7.10
C VAL A 98 7.65 6.71 -5.73
N PHE A 99 6.87 7.27 -4.80
CA PHE A 99 6.71 6.68 -3.48
C PHE A 99 6.12 5.29 -3.57
N PHE A 100 4.94 5.12 -4.16
CA PHE A 100 4.22 3.83 -4.21
C PHE A 100 4.88 2.79 -5.13
N GLY A 101 5.48 3.21 -6.23
CA GLY A 101 6.07 2.31 -7.22
C GLY A 101 7.51 1.92 -6.92
N LEU A 102 8.27 2.75 -6.20
CA LEU A 102 9.72 2.54 -6.01
C LEU A 102 10.14 2.55 -4.54
N ILE A 103 9.93 3.67 -3.84
CA ILE A 103 10.48 3.87 -2.49
C ILE A 103 9.88 2.84 -1.53
N ALA A 104 8.56 2.73 -1.56
CA ALA A 104 7.79 1.83 -0.73
C ALA A 104 8.17 0.35 -0.90
N PRO A 105 8.09 -0.24 -2.12
CA PRO A 105 8.56 -1.58 -2.39
C PRO A 105 10.01 -1.82 -1.96
N ALA A 106 10.91 -0.85 -2.19
CA ALA A 106 12.31 -0.99 -1.81
C ALA A 106 12.49 -1.07 -0.29
N VAL A 107 11.80 -0.22 0.46
CA VAL A 107 11.82 -0.25 1.94
C VAL A 107 11.21 -1.55 2.45
N LEU A 108 10.07 -1.97 1.92
CA LEU A 108 9.45 -3.25 2.29
C LEU A 108 10.35 -4.44 1.96
N GLY A 109 10.99 -4.44 0.80
CA GLY A 109 11.95 -5.48 0.40
C GLY A 109 13.14 -5.54 1.35
N LEU A 110 13.67 -4.39 1.79
CA LEU A 110 14.72 -4.34 2.80
C LEU A 110 14.25 -4.91 4.14
N ILE A 111 13.02 -4.61 4.56
CA ILE A 111 12.42 -5.18 5.78
C ILE A 111 12.25 -6.69 5.62
N ALA A 112 11.75 -7.16 4.48
CA ALA A 112 11.59 -8.58 4.19
C ALA A 112 12.92 -9.32 4.26
N GLN A 113 14.00 -8.78 3.70
CA GLN A 113 15.34 -9.38 3.79
C GLN A 113 15.83 -9.53 5.24
N ARG A 114 15.47 -8.59 6.12
CA ARG A 114 15.83 -8.68 7.55
C ARG A 114 14.98 -9.69 8.31
N LEU A 115 13.75 -9.95 7.85
CA LEU A 115 12.83 -10.92 8.43
C LEU A 115 12.98 -12.32 7.85
N ALA A 116 13.54 -12.43 6.64
CA ALA A 116 13.67 -13.69 5.93
C ALA A 116 14.59 -14.64 6.71
N PRO A 117 14.20 -15.92 6.86
CA PRO A 117 15.09 -16.94 7.37
C PRO A 117 16.36 -16.97 6.52
N ARG A 118 17.55 -17.04 7.15
CA ARG A 118 18.79 -17.20 6.39
C ARG A 118 18.65 -18.42 5.48
N PRO A 119 19.03 -18.32 4.20
CA PRO A 119 19.07 -19.49 3.34
C PRO A 119 19.90 -20.55 4.05
N GLU A 120 19.31 -21.73 4.31
CA GLU A 120 20.12 -22.89 4.65
C GLU A 120 21.10 -23.05 3.49
N LEU A 121 22.39 -22.79 3.77
CA LEU A 121 23.45 -23.13 2.83
C LEU A 121 23.18 -24.57 2.40
N PRO A 122 23.30 -24.92 1.09
CA PRO A 122 23.20 -26.31 0.69
C PRO A 122 24.20 -27.05 1.57
N ALA A 123 23.70 -27.81 2.54
CA ALA A 123 24.58 -28.56 3.42
C ALA A 123 25.37 -29.43 2.45
N GLU A 124 26.68 -29.15 2.35
CA GLU A 124 27.55 -29.86 1.45
C GLU A 124 27.37 -31.33 1.79
N LYS A 125 26.67 -32.06 0.92
CA LYS A 125 26.33 -33.45 1.21
C LYS A 125 27.68 -34.13 1.41
N PRO A 126 27.96 -34.70 2.59
CA PRO A 126 29.23 -35.38 2.79
C PRO A 126 29.38 -36.39 1.66
N ALA A 127 30.55 -36.35 1.01
CA ALA A 127 30.81 -37.12 -0.19
C ALA A 127 30.35 -38.57 0.03
N SER A 128 29.49 -39.05 -0.85
CA SER A 128 28.98 -40.41 -0.73
C SER A 128 30.16 -41.40 -0.78
N PRO A 129 30.08 -42.57 -0.11
CA PRO A 129 31.14 -43.57 -0.14
C PRO A 129 31.54 -43.99 -1.56
N GLU A 130 30.61 -43.88 -2.53
CA GLU A 130 30.85 -44.15 -3.95
C GLU A 130 31.66 -43.06 -4.65
N GLN A 131 31.50 -41.79 -4.27
CA GLN A 131 32.30 -40.67 -4.77
C GLN A 131 33.74 -40.73 -4.26
N LEU A 132 33.93 -41.12 -2.99
CA LEU A 132 35.26 -41.33 -2.40
C LEU A 132 35.99 -42.53 -3.02
N ARG A 133 35.26 -43.56 -3.48
CA ARG A 133 35.87 -44.71 -4.21
C ARG A 133 36.33 -44.37 -5.62
N ARG A 134 35.84 -43.28 -6.23
CA ARG A 134 36.27 -42.84 -7.57
C ARG A 134 37.56 -42.02 -7.54
N TRP A 135 37.96 -41.50 -6.38
CA TRP A 135 39.24 -40.81 -6.19
C TRP A 135 40.34 -41.87 -6.02
N GLY A 136 40.77 -42.42 -7.14
CA GLY A 136 41.97 -43.25 -7.22
C GLY A 136 43.24 -42.40 -7.18
N PRO A 137 44.43 -42.99 -7.01
CA PRO A 137 45.70 -42.30 -6.73
C PRO A 137 46.29 -41.52 -7.92
N LYS A 138 45.47 -41.06 -8.86
CA LYS A 138 45.89 -40.30 -10.04
C LYS A 138 45.28 -38.89 -10.14
N ASP A 139 44.50 -38.47 -9.15
CA ASP A 139 44.12 -37.07 -8.94
C ASP A 139 44.98 -36.44 -7.86
#